data_AF-A0A1Z4GRS7-F1
#
_entry.id   AF-A0A1Z4GRS7-F1
#
_cell.length_a   1.000
_cell.length_b   1.000
_cell.length_c   1.000
_cell.angle_alpha   90.00
_cell.angle_beta   90.00
_cell.angle_gamma   90.00
#
_symmetry.space_group_name_H-M   'P 1'
#
loop_
_entity.id
_entity.type
_entity.pdbx_description
1 polymer ?
#
loop_
_entity_poly.entity_id
_entity_poly.type
_entity_poly.pdbx_seq_one_letter_code
_entity_poly.pdbx_strand_id
1 'polypeptide(L)' 'MLLPMKAANNLREEMHKKILNLSTDCVQIDAKKSGHFVWIDQPELIVSAIKLILKKVDVTEINS' A
#
# COMPACT_ATOMS: atom_id res chain seq x y z
N MET A 1 -7.11 27.10 8.40
CA MET A 1 -5.79 26.67 8.89
C MET A 1 -5.05 26.03 7.72
N LEU A 2 -4.08 26.72 7.09
CA LEU A 2 -3.20 26.08 6.10
C LEU A 2 -2.11 25.37 6.88
N LEU A 3 -2.20 24.05 7.03
CA LEU A 3 -1.00 23.27 7.35
C LEU A 3 -0.02 23.47 6.19
N PRO A 4 1.23 23.89 6.42
CA PRO A 4 2.23 23.93 5.37
C PRO A 4 2.29 22.55 4.71
N MET A 5 2.17 22.48 3.39
CA MET A 5 2.10 21.20 2.66
C MET A 5 3.17 20.19 3.10
N LYS A 6 4.38 20.67 3.40
CA LYS A 6 5.48 19.85 3.93
C LYS A 6 5.15 19.19 5.27
N ALA A 7 4.56 19.95 6.21
CA ALA A 7 4.16 19.41 7.51
C ALA A 7 3.02 18.40 7.37
N ALA A 8 2.04 18.66 6.49
CA ALA A 8 0.97 17.72 6.18
C ALA A 8 1.49 16.42 5.56
N ASN A 9 2.44 16.52 4.62
CA ASN A 9 3.09 15.35 4.00
C ASN A 9 3.87 14.54 5.05
N ASN A 10 4.66 15.21 5.91
CA ASN A 10 5.40 14.52 6.96
C ASN A 10 4.46 13.81 7.95
N LEU A 11 3.37 14.46 8.35
CA LEU A 11 2.37 13.85 9.23
C LEU A 11 1.74 12.61 8.58
N ARG A 12 1.40 12.69 7.29
CA ARG A 12 0.91 11.54 6.51
C ARG A 12 1.91 10.39 6.53
N GLU A 13 3.20 10.64 6.24
CA GLU A 13 4.22 9.58 6.27
C GLU A 13 4.31 8.90 7.64
N GLU A 14 4.30 9.68 8.73
CA GLU A 14 4.36 9.13 10.08
C GLU A 14 3.11 8.33 10.45
N MET A 15 1.92 8.77 10.01
CA MET A 15 0.69 8.00 10.17
C MET A 15 0.73 6.68 9.39
N HIS A 16 1.18 6.71 8.14
CA HIS A 16 1.30 5.51 7.32
C HIS A 16 2.24 4.47 7.96
N LYS A 17 3.42 4.90 8.44
CA LYS A 17 4.35 4.01 9.17
C LYS A 17 3.71 3.39 10.41
N LYS A 18 2.95 4.17 11.19
CA LYS A 18 2.26 3.67 12.39
C LYS A 18 1.18 2.65 12.05
N ILE A 19 0.42 2.88 10.97
CA ILE A 19 -0.61 1.95 10.50
C ILE A 19 0.00 0.63 10.06
N LEU A 20 1.15 0.65 9.37
CA LEU A 20 1.85 -0.57 8.97
C LEU A 20 2.24 -1.46 10.17
N ASN A 21 2.51 -0.86 11.32
CA ASN A 21 2.86 -1.60 12.53
C ASN A 21 1.65 -2.23 13.25
N LEU A 22 0.42 -1.97 12.79
CA LEU A 22 -0.79 -2.57 13.38
C LEU A 22 -1.03 -4.03 12.96
N SER A 23 -0.41 -4.47 11.87
CA SER A 23 -0.50 -5.84 11.37
C SER A 23 0.90 -6.41 11.16
N THR A 24 1.11 -7.65 11.57
CA THR A 24 2.35 -8.40 11.29
C THR A 24 2.40 -8.90 9.85
N ASP A 25 1.27 -8.90 9.14
CA ASP A 25 1.18 -9.25 7.72
C ASP A 25 0.62 -8.07 6.92
N CYS A 26 1.52 -7.17 6.54
CA CYS A 26 1.20 -5.98 5.77
C CYS A 26 2.30 -5.68 4.74
N VAL A 27 1.91 -5.18 3.57
CA VAL A 27 2.83 -4.76 2.51
C VAL A 27 2.36 -3.43 1.94
N GLN A 28 3.26 -2.44 1.89
CA GLN A 28 3.03 -1.16 1.22
C GLN A 28 3.53 -1.21 -0.22
N ILE A 29 2.73 -0.72 -1.16
CA ILE A 29 3.09 -0.57 -2.57
C ILE A 29 2.96 0.91 -2.94
N ASP A 30 4.09 1.54 -3.31
CA ASP A 30 4.12 2.96 -3.64
C ASP A 30 3.63 3.24 -5.07
N ALA A 31 2.56 4.03 -5.20
CA ALA A 31 2.04 4.48 -6.49
C ALA A 31 2.59 5.87 -6.87
N LYS A 32 3.91 5.99 -7.09
CA LYS A 32 4.61 7.28 -7.28
C LYS A 32 4.16 8.11 -8.50
N LYS A 33 3.49 7.49 -9.48
CA LYS A 33 3.02 8.13 -10.72
C LYS A 33 1.50 8.16 -10.83
N SER A 34 0.77 7.98 -9.73
CA SER A 34 -0.70 8.06 -9.71
C SER A 34 -1.20 9.21 -8.84
N GLY A 35 -2.33 9.79 -9.26
CA GLY A 35 -3.10 10.75 -8.48
C GLY A 35 -4.16 10.04 -7.63
N HIS A 36 -5.43 10.23 -8.01
CA HIS A 36 -6.57 9.74 -7.22
C HIS A 36 -6.94 8.28 -7.52
N PHE A 37 -6.73 7.81 -8.75
CA PHE A 37 -7.19 6.49 -9.19
C PHE A 37 -6.01 5.63 -9.69
N VAL A 38 -5.43 4.86 -8.77
CA VAL A 38 -4.28 3.98 -9.08
C VAL A 38 -4.58 2.97 -10.17
N TRP A 39 -5.79 2.41 -10.23
CA TRP A 39 -6.15 1.44 -11.27
C TRP A 39 -6.26 2.06 -12.67
N ILE A 40 -6.38 3.38 -12.80
CA ILE A 40 -6.37 4.08 -14.09
C ILE A 40 -4.94 4.44 -14.46
N ASP A 41 -4.20 5.05 -13.52
CA ASP A 41 -2.88 5.62 -13.80
C ASP A 41 -1.76 4.55 -13.83
N GLN A 42 -1.86 3.53 -12.98
CA GLN A 42 -0.87 2.46 -12.81
C GLN A 42 -1.56 1.10 -12.52
N PRO A 43 -2.40 0.57 -13.44
CA PRO A 43 -3.12 -0.70 -13.27
C PRO A 43 -2.21 -1.90 -12.96
N GLU A 44 -0.96 -1.87 -13.43
CA GLU A 44 0.06 -2.89 -13.19
C GLU A 44 0.36 -3.10 -11.70
N LEU A 45 0.24 -2.06 -10.87
CA LEU A 45 0.43 -2.16 -9.42
C LEU A 45 -0.70 -2.97 -8.76
N ILE A 46 -1.93 -2.81 -9.24
CA ILE A 46 -3.09 -3.58 -8.77
C ILE A 46 -2.92 -5.06 -9.14
N VAL A 47 -2.52 -5.35 -10.38
CA VAL A 47 -2.26 -6.73 -10.83
C VAL A 47 -1.14 -7.36 -9.99
N SER A 48 -0.08 -6.60 -9.68
CA SER A 48 1.03 -7.08 -8.86
C SER A 48 0.60 -7.37 -7.42
N ALA A 49 -0.24 -6.50 -6.83
CA ALA A 49 -0.82 -6.71 -5.50
C ALA A 49 -1.68 -7.98 -5.44
N ILE A 50 -2.53 -8.20 -6.45
CA ILE A 50 -3.37 -9.42 -6.54
C ILE A 50 -2.49 -10.66 -6.61
N LYS A 51 -1.46 -10.68 -7.46
CA LYS A 51 -0.53 -11.81 -7.57
C LYS A 51 0.20 -12.09 -6.25
N LEU A 52 0.56 -11.06 -5.49
CA LEU A 52 1.19 -11.22 -4.18
C LEU A 52 0.24 -11.90 -3.18
N ILE A 53 -1.04 -11.50 -3.17
CA ILE A 53 -2.07 -12.11 -2.32
C ILE A 53 -2.28 -13.56 -2.72
N LEU A 54 -2.50 -13.85 -4.00
CA LEU A 54 -2.69 -15.22 -4.49
C LEU A 54 -1.52 -16.13 -4.12
N LYS A 55 -0.28 -15.66 -4.29
CA LYS A 55 0.91 -16.42 -3.87
C LYS A 55 0.91 -16.75 -2.37
N LYS A 56 0.42 -15.85 -1.51
CA LYS A 56 0.31 -16.11 -0.07
C LYS A 56 -0.79 -17.13 0.23
N VAL A 57 -1.93 -17.02 -0.43
CA VAL A 57 -3.08 -17.92 -0.24
C VAL A 57 -2.77 -19.34 -0.76
N ASP A 58 -2.21 -19.46 -1.97
CA ASP A 58 -1.86 -20.76 -2.57
C ASP A 58 -0.84 -21.54 -1.71
N VAL A 59 0.13 -20.84 -1.09
CA VAL A 59 1.09 -21.47 -0.17
C VAL A 59 0.41 -22.00 1.10
N THR A 60 -0.74 -21.45 1.48
CA THR A 60 -1.48 -21.87 2.68
C THR A 60 -2.29 -23.15 2.42
N GLU A 61 -2.79 -23.35 1.19
CA GLU A 61 -3.56 -24.56 0.82
C GLU A 61 -2.68 -25.81 0.64
N ILE A 62 -1.40 -25.68 0.29
CA ILE A 62 -0.50 -26.84 0.11
C ILE A 62 0.01 -27.39 1.46
N ASN A 63 -0.07 -26.59 2.52
CA ASN A 63 0.43 -26.92 3.87
C ASN A 63 -0.69 -27.15 4.91
N SER A 64 -1.95 -27.27 4.49
CA SER A 64 -3.11 -27.53 5.35
C SER A 64 -3.65 -28.95 5.18
#